data_AF-A0A1I3JJ15-F1
#
_entry.id   AF-A0A1I3JJ15-F1
#
_cell.length_a   1.000
_cell.length_b   1.000
_cell.length_c   1.000
_cell.angle_alpha   90.00
_cell.angle_beta   90.00
_cell.angle_gamma   90.00
#
_symmetry.space_group_name_H-M   'P 1'
#
loop_
_entity.id
_entity.type
_entity.pdbx_description
1 polymer ?
#
loop_
_entity_poly.entity_id
_entity_poly.type
_entity_poly.pdbx_seq_one_letter_code
_entity_poly.pdbx_strand_id
1 'polypeptide(L)'
;MLDLPDLGATRFVAEWGTIYHRDAEIPGATVIAGFSAVAGLPPNNPIDVDQMVVKFRNSLEILSVLFRQAVILHGWMYTDGQTISTWINLLEPNVTQSAREDRGEFVARPQDFVECATRLAHAYGKVDAKTRSLVRHLSVAVNPHTNSRTKDRFLFMFSALERVIESAWTRDQTPNSPAVTTHAVIQHLEQLKEAVVVEGGENASEISARLGGLIGVVNRPSVRDKFEAFLRVYPAMNHYCTDLWPVLGSNKKRGLREARHALAHGSSSFVSLDVVAVAEWHLAILLERVIFVLLDMILPDGISPGSFLLRNGARGWYERDWWAPLQSKPDQSI
;
A
#
# COMPACT_ATOMS: atom_id res chain seq x y z
N MET A 1 -6.33 20.81 -16.37
CA MET A 1 -7.38 21.15 -15.37
C MET A 1 -7.95 19.81 -14.91
N LEU A 2 -8.08 19.60 -13.61
CA LEU A 2 -8.65 18.37 -13.04
C LEU A 2 -10.03 18.69 -12.48
N ASP A 3 -11.03 17.88 -12.77
CA ASP A 3 -12.29 17.93 -12.03
C ASP A 3 -12.17 17.07 -10.77
N LEU A 4 -12.32 17.70 -9.60
CA LEU A 4 -12.19 17.08 -8.29
C LEU A 4 -13.56 17.03 -7.57
N PRO A 5 -13.85 15.95 -6.83
CA PRO A 5 -15.11 15.82 -6.10
C PRO A 5 -15.27 16.97 -5.10
N ASP A 6 -16.45 17.59 -5.10
CA ASP A 6 -16.85 18.69 -4.21
C ASP A 6 -16.02 19.99 -4.30
N LEU A 7 -15.04 20.04 -5.22
CA LEU A 7 -14.18 21.19 -5.56
C LEU A 7 -14.39 21.66 -7.00
N GLY A 8 -14.87 20.79 -7.88
CA GLY A 8 -15.09 21.06 -9.29
C GLY A 8 -13.79 21.24 -10.07
N ALA A 9 -13.85 22.07 -11.11
CA ALA A 9 -12.72 22.40 -11.98
C ALA A 9 -11.58 23.06 -11.19
N THR A 10 -10.51 22.29 -10.98
CA THR A 10 -9.31 22.67 -10.23
C THR A 10 -8.11 22.76 -11.16
N ARG A 11 -7.43 23.90 -11.17
CA ARG A 11 -6.20 24.12 -11.94
C ARG A 11 -4.98 23.93 -11.05
N PHE A 12 -4.14 22.97 -11.41
CA PHE A 12 -2.83 22.79 -10.80
C PHE A 12 -1.80 23.61 -11.58
N VAL A 13 -1.08 24.48 -10.89
CA VAL A 13 -0.03 25.35 -11.44
C VAL A 13 1.27 24.97 -10.76
N ALA A 14 2.23 24.44 -11.51
CA ALA A 14 3.55 24.15 -10.97
C ALA A 14 4.22 25.45 -10.52
N GLU A 15 4.72 25.45 -9.30
CA GLU A 15 5.47 26.56 -8.72
C GLU A 15 6.87 26.08 -8.34
N TRP A 16 7.87 26.83 -8.77
CA TRP A 16 9.25 26.61 -8.39
C TRP A 16 9.57 27.58 -7.25
N GLY A 17 9.64 27.04 -6.03
CA GLY A 17 10.11 27.80 -4.88
C GLY A 17 11.59 27.56 -4.66
N THR A 18 12.38 28.61 -4.50
CA THR A 18 13.78 28.47 -4.03
C THR A 18 13.85 29.00 -2.61
N ILE A 19 14.04 28.11 -1.62
CA ILE A 19 14.34 28.53 -0.25
C ILE A 19 15.84 28.76 -0.15
N TYR A 20 16.24 30.00 0.14
CA TYR A 20 17.62 30.36 0.41
C TYR A 20 17.92 30.13 1.89
N HIS A 21 18.80 29.19 2.19
CA HIS A 21 19.32 28.94 3.54
C HIS A 21 20.50 29.86 3.81
N ARG A 22 20.23 31.16 3.95
CA ARG A 22 21.29 32.16 4.19
C ARG A 22 22.00 31.98 5.53
N ASP A 23 21.32 31.38 6.50
CA ASP A 23 21.80 31.24 7.88
C ASP A 23 22.30 29.83 8.23
N ALA A 24 22.39 28.92 7.24
CA ALA A 24 22.95 27.58 7.46
C ALA A 24 24.50 27.62 7.45
N GLU A 25 25.13 26.68 8.17
CA GLU A 25 26.60 26.51 8.23
C GLU A 25 27.25 26.46 6.82
N ILE A 26 26.51 25.97 5.83
CA ILE A 26 26.85 26.04 4.42
C ILE A 26 25.68 26.75 3.71
N PRO A 27 25.87 27.99 3.23
CA PRO A 27 24.84 28.69 2.47
C PRO A 27 24.42 27.87 1.25
N GLY A 28 23.13 27.61 1.12
CA GLY A 28 22.57 26.79 0.05
C GLY A 28 21.18 27.23 -0.35
N ALA A 29 20.69 26.69 -1.47
CA ALA A 29 19.33 26.89 -1.93
C ALA A 29 18.65 25.53 -2.10
N THR A 30 17.48 25.34 -1.49
CA THR A 30 16.64 24.18 -1.77
C THR A 30 15.60 24.59 -2.80
N VAL A 31 15.65 23.98 -3.99
CA VAL A 31 14.58 24.07 -4.96
C VAL A 31 13.47 23.12 -4.51
N ILE A 32 12.32 23.67 -4.17
CA ILE A 32 11.11 22.93 -3.87
C ILE A 32 10.26 22.94 -5.13
N ALA A 33 9.98 21.74 -5.65
CA ALA A 33 8.89 21.57 -6.61
C ALA A 33 7.58 21.60 -5.81
N GLY A 34 6.79 22.66 -6.00
CA GLY A 34 5.46 22.82 -5.44
C GLY A 34 4.42 22.96 -6.53
N PHE A 35 3.15 22.98 -6.14
CA PHE A 35 2.09 23.43 -7.02
C PHE A 35 1.02 24.16 -6.22
N SER A 36 0.41 25.15 -6.85
CA SER A 36 -0.82 25.76 -6.38
C SER A 36 -2.01 25.08 -7.05
N ALA A 37 -3.00 24.66 -6.26
CA ALA A 37 -4.26 24.13 -6.77
C ALA A 37 -5.36 25.20 -6.59
N VAL A 38 -5.88 25.70 -7.71
CA VAL A 38 -6.87 26.79 -7.75
C VAL A 38 -8.23 26.21 -8.11
N ALA A 39 -9.19 26.31 -7.21
CA ALA A 39 -10.59 25.92 -7.43
C ALA A 39 -11.49 27.16 -7.41
N GLY A 40 -12.51 27.16 -8.27
CA GLY A 40 -13.55 28.18 -8.25
C GLY A 40 -14.44 28.02 -7.02
N LEU A 41 -14.81 29.14 -6.39
CA LEU A 41 -15.72 29.12 -5.25
C LEU A 41 -17.18 29.14 -5.73
N PRO A 42 -18.10 28.48 -5.00
CA PRO A 42 -19.52 28.59 -5.31
C PRO A 42 -19.98 30.04 -5.15
N PRO A 43 -20.77 30.59 -6.09
CA PRO A 43 -21.27 31.95 -5.97
C PRO A 43 -22.20 32.07 -4.75
N ASN A 44 -22.02 33.13 -3.96
CA ASN A 44 -22.90 33.58 -2.87
C ASN A 44 -22.94 32.73 -1.58
N ASN A 45 -21.96 31.87 -1.31
CA ASN A 45 -21.87 31.16 -0.01
C ASN A 45 -20.63 31.62 0.79
N PRO A 46 -20.73 31.77 2.13
CA PRO A 46 -19.56 31.97 2.97
C PRO A 46 -18.62 30.76 2.84
N ILE A 47 -17.31 31.04 2.79
CA ILE A 47 -16.30 30.01 2.59
C ILE A 47 -16.05 29.30 3.91
N ASP A 48 -16.34 28.00 3.92
CA ASP A 48 -15.84 27.09 4.95
C ASP A 48 -14.45 26.60 4.55
N VAL A 49 -13.43 27.30 5.04
CA VAL A 49 -12.02 27.01 4.77
C VAL A 49 -11.64 25.62 5.27
N ASP A 50 -12.12 25.22 6.45
CA ASP A 50 -11.78 23.92 7.04
C ASP A 50 -12.34 22.78 6.19
N GLN A 51 -13.57 22.93 5.70
CA GLN A 51 -14.16 21.98 4.78
C GLN A 51 -13.40 21.92 3.45
N MET A 52 -12.97 23.06 2.90
CA MET A 52 -12.15 23.10 1.68
C MET A 52 -10.80 22.42 1.86
N VAL A 53 -10.13 22.64 2.99
CA VAL A 53 -8.87 21.98 3.36
C VAL A 53 -9.06 20.46 3.43
N VAL A 54 -10.14 19.98 4.03
CA VAL A 54 -10.46 18.54 4.08
C VAL A 54 -10.68 17.96 2.68
N LYS A 55 -11.44 18.65 1.82
CA LYS A 55 -11.69 18.21 0.43
C LYS A 55 -10.40 18.12 -0.39
N PHE A 56 -9.52 19.10 -0.27
CA PHE A 56 -8.20 19.07 -0.92
C PHE A 56 -7.36 17.92 -0.39
N ARG A 57 -7.24 17.76 0.93
CA ARG A 57 -6.47 16.66 1.54
C ARG A 57 -6.93 15.29 1.04
N ASN A 58 -8.23 15.05 1.00
CA ASN A 58 -8.80 13.80 0.50
C ASN A 58 -8.44 13.54 -0.97
N SER A 59 -8.48 14.58 -1.81
CA SER A 59 -8.12 14.48 -3.23
C SER A 59 -6.63 14.24 -3.43
N LEU A 60 -5.78 14.99 -2.71
CA LEU A 60 -4.32 14.87 -2.82
C LEU A 60 -3.81 13.50 -2.34
N GLU A 61 -4.46 12.93 -1.33
CA GLU A 61 -4.11 11.61 -0.81
C GLU A 61 -4.19 10.52 -1.87
N ILE A 62 -5.26 10.49 -2.66
CA ILE A 62 -5.40 9.49 -3.72
C ILE A 62 -4.57 9.83 -4.96
N LEU A 63 -4.44 11.11 -5.29
CA LEU A 63 -3.59 11.55 -6.41
C LEU A 63 -2.11 11.24 -6.17
N SER A 64 -1.67 11.13 -4.92
CA SER A 64 -0.31 10.68 -4.55
C SER A 64 0.08 9.37 -5.24
N VAL A 65 -0.89 8.47 -5.46
CA VAL A 65 -0.70 7.19 -6.14
C VAL A 65 -0.24 7.41 -7.58
N LEU A 66 -0.88 8.33 -8.31
CA LEU A 66 -0.53 8.64 -9.69
C LEU A 66 0.84 9.30 -9.82
N PHE A 67 1.18 10.16 -8.86
CA PHE A 67 2.49 10.81 -8.80
C PHE A 67 3.59 9.89 -8.27
N ARG A 68 3.24 8.73 -7.69
CA ARG A 68 4.15 7.84 -6.94
C ARG A 68 4.98 8.58 -5.89
N GLN A 69 4.40 9.64 -5.35
CA GLN A 69 5.01 10.54 -4.39
C GLN A 69 3.95 11.02 -3.43
N ALA A 70 4.35 11.16 -2.17
CA ALA A 70 3.51 11.76 -1.14
C ALA A 70 3.21 13.22 -1.51
N VAL A 71 1.95 13.61 -1.41
CA VAL A 71 1.51 14.98 -1.70
C VAL A 71 0.86 15.58 -0.45
N ILE A 72 1.33 16.74 -0.02
CA ILE A 72 0.93 17.39 1.23
C ILE A 72 0.42 18.80 0.95
N LEU A 73 -0.70 19.16 1.58
CA LEU A 73 -1.20 20.53 1.57
C LEU A 73 -0.47 21.36 2.64
N HIS A 74 0.34 22.33 2.21
CA HIS A 74 1.15 23.18 3.10
C HIS A 74 0.40 24.39 3.66
N GLY A 75 -0.48 24.98 2.86
CA GLY A 75 -1.22 26.18 3.22
C GLY A 75 -2.32 26.47 2.21
N TRP A 76 -3.02 27.57 2.40
CA TRP A 76 -4.05 28.06 1.50
C TRP A 76 -4.01 29.58 1.41
N MET A 77 -4.49 30.09 0.28
CA MET A 77 -4.67 31.51 0.03
C MET A 77 -6.08 31.73 -0.54
N TYR A 78 -6.75 32.76 -0.05
CA TYR A 78 -8.07 33.21 -0.49
C TYR A 78 -8.02 34.69 -0.85
N THR A 79 -8.70 35.08 -1.94
CA THR A 79 -8.77 36.48 -2.39
C THR A 79 -10.22 36.86 -2.67
N ASP A 80 -10.74 37.82 -1.89
CA ASP A 80 -12.04 38.47 -2.09
C ASP A 80 -12.00 39.90 -1.55
N GLY A 81 -11.60 40.83 -2.42
CA GLY A 81 -11.29 42.22 -2.05
C GLY A 81 -10.01 42.38 -1.20
N GLN A 82 -9.70 41.42 -0.33
CA GLN A 82 -8.48 41.28 0.45
C GLN A 82 -7.92 39.86 0.29
N THR A 83 -6.59 39.72 0.35
CA THR A 83 -5.91 38.41 0.29
C THR A 83 -5.59 37.93 1.69
N ILE A 84 -6.10 36.75 2.04
CA ILE A 84 -5.81 36.05 3.29
C ILE A 84 -4.99 34.81 2.96
N SER A 85 -3.88 34.60 3.65
CA SER A 85 -3.01 33.43 3.49
C SER A 85 -2.72 32.79 4.84
N THR A 86 -2.87 31.47 4.94
CA THR A 86 -2.55 30.71 6.15
C THR A 86 -1.69 29.50 5.81
N TRP A 87 -0.66 29.27 6.62
CA TRP A 87 0.15 28.05 6.60
C TRP A 87 -0.41 27.06 7.60
N ILE A 88 -0.68 25.82 7.16
CA ILE A 88 -1.24 24.77 8.02
C ILE A 88 -0.11 23.92 8.59
N ASN A 89 0.74 23.40 7.71
CA ASN A 89 1.88 22.59 8.05
C ASN A 89 3.13 23.36 7.64
N LEU A 90 3.72 24.11 8.59
CA LEU A 90 5.10 24.56 8.48
C LEU A 90 5.98 23.31 8.54
N LEU A 91 6.15 22.66 7.40
CA LEU A 91 7.18 21.64 7.28
C LEU A 91 8.52 22.37 7.38
N GLU A 92 9.39 21.94 8.30
CA GLU A 92 10.84 22.03 8.04
C GLU A 92 11.05 21.56 6.60
N PRO A 93 12.00 22.12 5.83
CA PRO A 93 12.25 21.75 4.45
C PRO A 93 12.44 20.23 4.37
N ASN A 94 11.33 19.52 4.15
CA ASN A 94 11.29 18.13 3.85
C ASN A 94 11.75 18.14 2.41
N VAL A 95 13.07 18.04 2.26
CA VAL A 95 13.65 17.53 1.05
C VAL A 95 12.95 16.20 0.87
N THR A 96 11.95 16.16 0.00
CA THR A 96 11.32 14.93 -0.45
C THR A 96 12.40 14.18 -1.23
N GLN A 97 13.38 13.62 -0.52
CA GLN A 97 14.44 12.75 -1.03
C GLN A 97 13.89 11.39 -1.48
N SER A 98 12.61 11.36 -1.86
CA SER A 98 11.89 10.16 -2.23
C SER A 98 10.97 10.42 -3.42
N ALA A 99 11.43 11.21 -4.40
CA ALA A 99 11.20 10.76 -5.76
C ALA A 99 11.83 9.37 -5.84
N ARG A 100 11.00 8.31 -5.85
CA ARG A 100 11.48 6.94 -6.03
C ARG A 100 12.37 6.95 -7.28
N GLU A 101 13.68 6.80 -7.10
CA GLU A 101 14.64 7.02 -8.19
C GLU A 101 14.40 6.11 -9.40
N ASP A 102 13.67 4.99 -9.26
CA ASP A 102 13.47 4.07 -10.38
C ASP A 102 12.30 3.08 -10.24
N ARG A 103 11.05 3.53 -10.35
CA ARG A 103 9.90 2.61 -10.56
C ARG A 103 9.19 2.78 -11.91
N GLY A 104 9.79 3.54 -12.82
CA GLY A 104 9.13 4.06 -14.01
C GLY A 104 8.38 5.36 -13.69
N GLU A 105 8.40 6.27 -14.66
CA GLU A 105 8.03 7.68 -14.43
C GLU A 105 6.54 7.86 -14.08
N PHE A 106 5.62 7.00 -14.53
CA PHE A 106 4.18 7.27 -14.37
C PHE A 106 3.27 6.02 -14.25
N VAL A 107 2.27 6.10 -13.37
CA VAL A 107 1.16 5.12 -13.25
C VAL A 107 0.20 5.20 -14.45
N ALA A 108 0.01 6.41 -14.99
CA ALA A 108 -0.76 6.67 -16.20
C ALA A 108 0.10 7.42 -17.21
N ARG A 109 -0.11 7.22 -18.52
CA ARG A 109 0.61 7.99 -19.54
C ARG A 109 0.30 9.47 -19.40
N PRO A 110 1.22 10.40 -19.72
CA PRO A 110 0.97 11.83 -19.63
C PRO A 110 -0.32 12.30 -20.33
N GLN A 111 -0.63 11.70 -21.49
CA GLN A 111 -1.83 11.99 -22.28
C GLN A 111 -3.14 11.56 -21.59
N ASP A 112 -3.10 10.51 -20.77
CA ASP A 112 -4.28 9.95 -20.08
C ASP A 112 -4.36 10.42 -18.62
N PHE A 113 -3.35 11.15 -18.15
CA PHE A 113 -3.18 11.51 -16.73
C PHE A 113 -4.38 12.27 -16.19
N VAL A 114 -4.86 13.27 -16.92
CA VAL A 114 -5.99 14.12 -16.50
C VAL A 114 -7.26 13.30 -16.32
N GLU A 115 -7.60 12.48 -17.31
CA GLU A 115 -8.78 11.62 -17.24
C GLU A 115 -8.67 10.62 -16.09
N CYS A 116 -7.51 9.97 -15.97
CA CYS A 116 -7.23 9.00 -14.91
C CYS A 116 -7.35 9.64 -13.52
N ALA A 117 -6.74 10.82 -13.31
CA ALA A 117 -6.77 11.58 -12.07
C ALA A 117 -8.19 11.98 -11.67
N THR A 118 -8.97 12.52 -12.61
CA THR A 118 -10.37 12.89 -12.35
C THR A 118 -11.21 11.66 -11.99
N ARG A 119 -11.11 10.57 -12.77
CA ARG A 119 -11.86 9.34 -12.47
C ARG A 119 -11.47 8.74 -11.12
N LEU A 120 -10.18 8.75 -10.80
CA LEU A 120 -9.64 8.23 -9.55
C LEU A 120 -10.13 9.03 -8.34
N ALA A 121 -10.08 10.36 -8.41
CA ALA A 121 -10.58 11.22 -7.34
C ALA A 121 -12.09 11.01 -7.10
N HIS A 122 -12.88 10.94 -8.18
CA HIS A 122 -14.33 10.69 -8.08
C HIS A 122 -14.66 9.29 -7.55
N ALA A 123 -13.94 8.25 -7.99
CA ALA A 123 -14.15 6.90 -7.46
C ALA A 123 -13.84 6.84 -5.95
N TYR A 124 -12.75 7.48 -5.51
CA TYR A 124 -12.37 7.57 -4.11
C TYR A 124 -13.40 8.32 -3.24
N GLY A 125 -14.03 9.37 -3.78
CA GLY A 125 -15.11 10.08 -3.12
C GLY A 125 -16.37 9.23 -2.91
N LYS A 126 -16.65 8.29 -3.83
CA LYS A 126 -17.90 7.49 -3.85
C LYS A 126 -17.86 6.21 -3.01
N VAL A 127 -16.67 5.66 -2.74
CA VAL A 127 -16.56 4.43 -1.95
C VAL A 127 -16.94 4.64 -0.49
N ASP A 128 -17.34 3.55 0.18
CA ASP A 128 -17.68 3.54 1.60
C ASP A 128 -16.46 3.81 2.50
N ALA A 129 -16.71 4.16 3.77
CA ALA A 129 -15.64 4.53 4.70
C ALA A 129 -14.61 3.42 4.96
N LYS A 130 -15.01 2.14 4.91
CA LYS A 130 -14.10 1.00 5.12
C LYS A 130 -13.17 0.87 3.92
N THR A 131 -13.71 0.90 2.70
CA THR A 131 -12.91 0.85 1.46
C THR A 131 -11.99 2.07 1.35
N ARG A 132 -12.50 3.26 1.66
CA ARG A 132 -11.71 4.50 1.69
C ARG A 132 -10.52 4.40 2.65
N SER A 133 -10.74 3.87 3.85
CA SER A 133 -9.67 3.64 4.84
C SER A 133 -8.61 2.65 4.34
N LEU A 134 -9.01 1.58 3.63
CA LEU A 134 -8.05 0.64 3.02
C LEU A 134 -7.22 1.32 1.94
N VAL A 135 -7.87 2.03 1.02
CA VAL A 135 -7.20 2.78 -0.05
C VAL A 135 -6.22 3.80 0.52
N ARG A 136 -6.63 4.56 1.55
CA ARG A 136 -5.75 5.49 2.28
C ARG A 136 -4.48 4.82 2.80
N HIS A 137 -4.64 3.67 3.48
CA HIS A 137 -3.49 2.94 4.01
C HIS A 137 -2.57 2.44 2.91
N LEU A 138 -3.11 1.99 1.77
CA LEU A 138 -2.32 1.58 0.61
C LEU A 138 -1.58 2.77 0.01
N SER A 139 -2.24 3.91 -0.19
CA SER A 139 -1.63 5.13 -0.75
C SER A 139 -0.43 5.59 0.08
N VAL A 140 -0.58 5.62 1.41
CA VAL A 140 0.51 5.97 2.34
C VAL A 140 1.62 4.91 2.32
N ALA A 141 1.27 3.62 2.18
CA ALA A 141 2.26 2.55 2.13
C ALA A 141 3.10 2.59 0.86
N VAL A 142 2.48 2.88 -0.29
CA VAL A 142 3.19 3.06 -1.55
C VAL A 142 4.01 4.36 -1.50
N ASN A 143 3.45 5.44 -0.95
CA ASN A 143 4.07 6.77 -0.98
C ASN A 143 4.23 7.35 0.44
N PRO A 144 5.19 6.84 1.24
CA PRO A 144 5.37 7.30 2.61
C PRO A 144 5.91 8.74 2.65
N HIS A 145 5.45 9.51 3.64
CA HIS A 145 5.90 10.89 3.90
C HIS A 145 7.30 10.96 4.56
N THR A 146 7.85 9.83 5.00
CA THR A 146 9.14 9.74 5.69
C THR A 146 10.10 8.84 4.96
N ASN A 147 11.39 9.18 5.03
CA ASN A 147 12.44 8.31 4.50
C ASN A 147 12.57 7.07 5.39
N SER A 148 12.62 5.90 4.78
CA SER A 148 12.73 4.62 5.49
C SER A 148 13.57 3.65 4.67
N ARG A 149 14.27 2.74 5.35
CA ARG A 149 15.10 1.72 4.68
C ARG A 149 14.19 0.77 3.88
N THR A 150 14.69 0.22 2.77
CA THR A 150 14.00 -0.76 1.90
C THR A 150 13.26 -1.85 2.68
N LYS A 151 13.88 -2.39 3.74
CA LYS A 151 13.25 -3.39 4.62
C LYS A 151 11.99 -2.87 5.31
N ASP A 152 12.07 -1.70 5.94
CA ASP A 152 10.96 -1.12 6.71
C ASP A 152 9.80 -0.75 5.77
N ARG A 153 10.14 -0.24 4.58
CA ARG A 153 9.17 0.03 3.50
C ARG A 153 8.45 -1.24 3.06
N PHE A 154 9.21 -2.30 2.82
CA PHE A 154 8.64 -3.59 2.43
C PHE A 154 7.67 -4.11 3.50
N LEU A 155 8.08 -4.10 4.76
CA LEU A 155 7.24 -4.54 5.88
C LEU A 155 5.96 -3.69 6.00
N PHE A 156 6.07 -2.37 5.84
CA PHE A 156 4.94 -1.47 5.88
C PHE A 156 3.94 -1.71 4.74
N MET A 157 4.43 -1.84 3.50
CA MET A 157 3.60 -2.20 2.34
C MET A 157 2.93 -3.57 2.49
N PHE A 158 3.67 -4.56 3.01
CA PHE A 158 3.10 -5.89 3.18
C PHE A 158 2.01 -5.86 4.27
N SER A 159 2.19 -5.09 5.33
CA SER A 159 1.17 -4.88 6.36
C SER A 159 -0.10 -4.23 5.79
N ALA A 160 0.05 -3.27 4.87
CA ALA A 160 -1.10 -2.67 4.18
C ALA A 160 -1.84 -3.70 3.30
N LEU A 161 -1.12 -4.58 2.61
CA LEU A 161 -1.72 -5.71 1.87
C LEU A 161 -2.45 -6.68 2.79
N GLU A 162 -1.84 -7.04 3.93
CA GLU A 162 -2.44 -7.94 4.94
C GLU A 162 -3.81 -7.40 5.42
N ARG A 163 -3.95 -6.08 5.58
CA ARG A 163 -5.23 -5.45 5.95
C ARG A 163 -6.31 -5.61 4.88
N VAL A 164 -5.96 -5.51 3.60
CA VAL A 164 -6.90 -5.72 2.49
C VAL A 164 -7.32 -7.18 2.43
N ILE A 165 -6.36 -8.10 2.56
CA ILE A 165 -6.61 -9.54 2.59
C ILE A 165 -7.54 -9.90 3.76
N GLU A 166 -7.28 -9.35 4.95
CA GLU A 166 -8.15 -9.56 6.12
C GLU A 166 -9.57 -9.03 5.87
N SER A 167 -9.69 -7.82 5.29
CA SER A 167 -10.98 -7.25 4.93
C SER A 167 -11.75 -8.15 3.95
N ALA A 168 -11.07 -8.76 2.97
CA ALA A 168 -11.70 -9.70 2.05
C ALA A 168 -12.14 -11.00 2.76
N TRP A 169 -11.30 -11.54 3.65
CA TRP A 169 -11.68 -12.69 4.49
C TRP A 169 -12.94 -12.41 5.33
N THR A 170 -13.10 -11.19 5.86
CA THR A 170 -14.35 -10.85 6.58
C THR A 170 -15.61 -10.87 5.70
N ARG A 171 -15.45 -10.77 4.36
CA ARG A 171 -16.56 -10.79 3.39
C ARG A 171 -16.85 -12.19 2.86
N ASP A 172 -15.82 -13.03 2.73
CA ASP A 172 -15.90 -14.39 2.23
C ASP A 172 -14.98 -15.29 3.06
N GLN A 173 -15.58 -16.07 3.96
CA GLN A 173 -14.89 -17.00 4.85
C GLN A 173 -14.88 -18.44 4.33
N THR A 174 -15.12 -18.68 3.04
CA THR A 174 -15.14 -20.05 2.50
C THR A 174 -13.70 -20.60 2.48
N PRO A 175 -13.36 -21.60 3.30
CA PRO A 175 -12.03 -22.21 3.28
C PRO A 175 -11.92 -23.14 2.06
N ASN A 176 -10.74 -23.20 1.45
CA ASN A 176 -10.44 -24.17 0.39
C ASN A 176 -9.70 -25.40 0.93
N SER A 177 -9.16 -25.31 2.14
CA SER A 177 -8.66 -26.47 2.87
C SER A 177 -9.81 -27.38 3.33
N PRO A 178 -9.68 -28.72 3.27
CA PRO A 178 -10.75 -29.63 3.66
C PRO A 178 -11.09 -29.44 5.15
N ALA A 179 -12.26 -28.85 5.44
CA ALA A 179 -12.77 -28.62 6.79
C ALA A 179 -12.83 -29.90 7.63
N VAL A 180 -12.97 -31.05 6.97
CA VAL A 180 -13.09 -32.38 7.58
C VAL A 180 -11.84 -32.75 8.39
N THR A 181 -10.64 -32.48 7.86
CA THR A 181 -9.38 -32.83 8.55
C THR A 181 -9.13 -31.92 9.74
N THR A 182 -9.41 -30.62 9.59
CA THR A 182 -9.28 -29.63 10.68
C THR A 182 -10.27 -29.92 11.82
N HIS A 183 -11.52 -30.27 11.50
CA HIS A 183 -12.52 -30.59 12.51
C HIS A 183 -12.18 -31.86 13.29
N ALA A 184 -11.75 -32.93 12.62
CA ALA A 184 -11.31 -34.17 13.27
C ALA A 184 -10.10 -33.94 14.17
N VAL A 185 -9.11 -33.15 13.72
CA VAL A 185 -7.94 -32.79 14.52
C VAL A 185 -8.34 -31.95 15.75
N ILE A 186 -9.22 -30.95 15.58
CA ILE A 186 -9.73 -30.16 16.70
C ILE A 186 -10.46 -31.06 17.71
N GLN A 187 -11.32 -31.97 17.22
CA GLN A 187 -12.06 -32.89 18.08
C GLN A 187 -11.11 -33.81 18.87
N HIS A 188 -10.08 -34.35 18.23
CA HIS A 188 -9.07 -35.16 18.91
C HIS A 188 -8.27 -34.35 19.93
N LEU A 189 -7.94 -33.09 19.64
CA LEU A 189 -7.23 -32.21 20.58
C LEU A 189 -8.10 -31.82 21.77
N GLU A 190 -9.40 -31.59 21.58
CA GLU A 190 -10.33 -31.36 22.70
C GLU A 190 -10.49 -32.62 23.56
N GLN A 191 -10.62 -33.81 22.95
CA GLN A 191 -10.66 -35.08 23.68
C GLN A 191 -9.38 -35.32 24.50
N LEU A 192 -8.21 -35.03 23.92
CA LEU A 192 -6.93 -35.15 24.63
C LEU A 192 -6.84 -34.15 25.79
N LYS A 193 -7.33 -32.93 25.58
CA LYS A 193 -7.37 -31.89 26.62
C LYS A 193 -8.29 -32.28 27.77
N GLU A 194 -9.47 -32.83 27.48
CA GLU A 194 -10.38 -33.36 28.49
C GLU A 194 -9.76 -34.53 29.27
N ALA A 195 -9.13 -35.48 28.58
CA ALA A 195 -8.47 -36.63 29.20
C ALA A 195 -7.34 -36.19 30.17
N VAL A 196 -6.50 -35.24 29.75
CA VAL A 196 -5.42 -34.69 30.59
C VAL A 196 -5.96 -34.02 31.86
N VAL A 197 -7.09 -33.31 31.76
CA VAL A 197 -7.74 -32.69 32.93
C VAL A 197 -8.30 -33.75 33.88
N VAL A 198 -8.89 -34.83 33.34
CA VAL A 198 -9.46 -35.94 34.12
C VAL A 198 -8.37 -36.75 34.83
N GLU A 199 -7.22 -37.00 34.19
CA GLU A 199 -6.10 -37.74 34.79
C GLU A 199 -5.44 -37.01 35.97
N GLY A 200 -5.60 -35.68 36.08
CA GLY A 200 -5.27 -34.93 37.30
C GLY A 200 -3.79 -34.90 37.69
N GLY A 201 -2.88 -35.16 36.75
CA GLY A 201 -1.42 -35.14 37.00
C GLY A 201 -0.86 -33.75 37.33
N GLU A 202 0.36 -33.72 37.90
CA GLU A 202 1.05 -32.50 38.37
C GLU A 202 1.15 -31.40 37.29
N ASN A 203 1.26 -31.78 36.01
CA ASN A 203 1.36 -30.86 34.86
C ASN A 203 0.06 -30.72 34.04
N ALA A 204 -1.07 -31.26 34.50
CA ALA A 204 -2.32 -31.31 33.73
C ALA A 204 -2.82 -29.93 33.29
N SER A 205 -2.70 -28.94 34.17
CA SER A 205 -3.08 -27.54 33.88
C SER A 205 -2.24 -26.93 32.75
N GLU A 206 -0.93 -27.13 32.79
CA GLU A 206 0.00 -26.61 31.77
C GLU A 206 -0.24 -27.29 30.40
N ILE A 207 -0.39 -28.61 30.40
CA ILE A 207 -0.64 -29.38 29.17
C ILE A 207 -1.98 -29.01 28.56
N SER A 208 -3.03 -28.87 29.38
CA SER A 208 -4.36 -28.41 28.93
C SER A 208 -4.30 -27.02 28.30
N ALA A 209 -3.55 -26.08 28.89
CA ALA A 209 -3.34 -24.75 28.33
C ALA A 209 -2.58 -24.80 26.98
N ARG A 210 -1.56 -25.65 26.85
CA ARG A 210 -0.82 -25.84 25.58
C ARG A 210 -1.70 -26.46 24.49
N LEU A 211 -2.54 -27.43 24.83
CA LEU A 211 -3.52 -28.02 23.92
C LEU A 211 -4.58 -27.00 23.48
N GLY A 212 -5.09 -26.19 24.41
CA GLY A 212 -5.97 -25.05 24.08
C GLY A 212 -5.31 -24.05 23.13
N GLY A 213 -4.02 -23.75 23.35
CA GLY A 213 -3.21 -22.96 22.42
C GLY A 213 -3.09 -23.59 21.03
N LEU A 214 -2.84 -24.90 20.95
CA LEU A 214 -2.74 -25.62 19.69
C LEU A 214 -4.08 -25.67 18.94
N ILE A 215 -5.19 -25.89 19.64
CA ILE A 215 -6.55 -25.80 19.07
C ILE A 215 -6.78 -24.40 18.49
N GLY A 216 -6.40 -23.36 19.24
CA GLY A 216 -6.45 -21.97 18.76
C GLY A 216 -5.59 -21.72 17.52
N VAL A 217 -4.48 -22.45 17.34
CA VAL A 217 -3.63 -22.37 16.14
C VAL A 217 -4.27 -23.12 14.95
N VAL A 218 -4.79 -24.32 15.18
CA VAL A 218 -5.44 -25.15 14.15
C VAL A 218 -6.74 -24.53 13.65
N ASN A 219 -7.48 -23.84 14.53
CA ASN A 219 -8.73 -23.16 14.18
C ASN A 219 -8.52 -21.82 13.45
N ARG A 220 -7.28 -21.31 13.37
CA ARG A 220 -7.02 -20.08 12.61
C ARG A 220 -7.08 -20.36 11.12
N PRO A 221 -7.79 -19.53 10.34
CA PRO A 221 -7.78 -19.66 8.89
C PRO A 221 -6.35 -19.53 8.37
N SER A 222 -5.98 -20.42 7.45
CA SER A 222 -4.65 -20.36 6.87
C SER A 222 -4.50 -19.07 6.06
N VAL A 223 -3.29 -18.52 6.00
CA VAL A 223 -3.02 -17.34 5.17
C VAL A 223 -3.32 -17.62 3.69
N ARG A 224 -3.23 -18.89 3.27
CA ARG A 224 -3.65 -19.31 1.92
C ARG A 224 -5.16 -19.13 1.74
N ASP A 225 -5.98 -19.60 2.68
CA ASP A 225 -7.43 -19.43 2.63
C ASP A 225 -7.81 -17.94 2.60
N LYS A 226 -7.15 -17.10 3.41
CA LYS A 226 -7.37 -15.64 3.39
C LYS A 226 -7.01 -15.01 2.04
N PHE A 227 -5.88 -15.40 1.46
CA PHE A 227 -5.47 -14.90 0.15
C PHE A 227 -6.39 -15.37 -0.97
N GLU A 228 -6.90 -16.59 -0.90
CA GLU A 228 -7.87 -17.09 -1.87
C GLU A 228 -9.24 -16.39 -1.71
N ALA A 229 -9.67 -16.08 -0.48
CA ALA A 229 -10.82 -15.20 -0.26
C ALA A 229 -10.60 -13.82 -0.89
N PHE A 230 -9.41 -13.25 -0.77
CA PHE A 230 -9.06 -12.01 -1.46
C PHE A 230 -9.23 -12.12 -2.99
N LEU A 231 -8.76 -13.20 -3.61
CA LEU A 231 -8.93 -13.43 -5.05
C LEU A 231 -10.38 -13.71 -5.46
N ARG A 232 -11.21 -14.28 -4.60
CA ARG A 232 -12.65 -14.48 -4.86
C ARG A 232 -13.45 -13.20 -4.73
N VAL A 233 -13.16 -12.40 -3.70
CA VAL A 233 -13.81 -11.10 -3.47
C VAL A 233 -13.40 -10.09 -4.55
N TYR A 234 -12.17 -10.19 -5.06
CA TYR A 234 -11.65 -9.32 -6.12
C TYR A 234 -11.14 -10.15 -7.31
N PRO A 235 -12.02 -10.72 -8.16
CA PRO A 235 -11.63 -11.66 -9.22
C PRO A 235 -10.61 -11.12 -10.21
N ALA A 236 -10.62 -9.82 -10.51
CA ALA A 236 -9.64 -9.18 -11.39
C ALA A 236 -8.18 -9.38 -10.92
N MET A 237 -7.98 -9.55 -9.61
CA MET A 237 -6.66 -9.81 -9.04
C MET A 237 -6.07 -11.14 -9.49
N ASN A 238 -6.87 -12.13 -9.90
CA ASN A 238 -6.36 -13.39 -10.46
C ASN A 238 -5.53 -13.15 -11.72
N HIS A 239 -5.87 -12.13 -12.52
CA HIS A 239 -5.11 -11.75 -13.69
C HIS A 239 -4.00 -10.74 -13.34
N TYR A 240 -4.34 -9.74 -12.53
CA TYR A 240 -3.47 -8.60 -12.20
C TYR A 240 -2.29 -8.92 -11.28
N CYS A 241 -2.10 -10.16 -10.83
CA CYS A 241 -0.89 -10.55 -10.08
C CYS A 241 0.00 -11.56 -10.82
N THR A 242 -0.39 -12.02 -12.01
CA THR A 242 0.26 -13.16 -12.70
C THR A 242 1.67 -12.87 -13.22
N ASP A 243 1.93 -11.62 -13.58
CA ASP A 243 3.19 -11.09 -14.10
C ASP A 243 4.14 -10.61 -12.98
N LEU A 244 3.67 -10.55 -11.74
CA LEU A 244 4.44 -10.08 -10.59
C LEU A 244 5.02 -11.24 -9.76
N TRP A 245 5.89 -10.89 -8.82
CA TRP A 245 6.35 -11.79 -7.79
C TRP A 245 5.14 -12.32 -6.97
N PRO A 246 4.94 -13.64 -6.86
CA PRO A 246 3.78 -14.21 -6.17
C PRO A 246 3.71 -13.80 -4.70
N VAL A 247 2.50 -13.49 -4.23
CA VAL A 247 2.26 -13.15 -2.81
C VAL A 247 2.63 -14.33 -1.90
N LEU A 248 2.24 -15.54 -2.30
CA LEU A 248 2.54 -16.79 -1.61
C LEU A 248 3.57 -17.60 -2.38
N GLY A 249 4.56 -18.13 -1.67
CA GLY A 249 5.56 -19.02 -2.24
C GLY A 249 5.07 -20.45 -2.44
N SER A 250 6.00 -21.28 -2.88
CA SER A 250 5.90 -22.73 -2.95
C SER A 250 7.09 -23.35 -2.21
N ASN A 251 7.09 -24.68 -2.02
CA ASN A 251 8.14 -25.40 -1.29
C ASN A 251 9.58 -25.13 -1.79
N LYS A 252 9.75 -24.64 -3.02
CA LYS A 252 11.07 -24.37 -3.64
C LYS A 252 11.30 -22.91 -4.03
N LYS A 253 10.30 -22.04 -3.90
CA LYS A 253 10.35 -20.65 -4.37
C LYS A 253 9.66 -19.76 -3.35
N ARG A 254 10.38 -18.78 -2.81
CA ARG A 254 9.83 -17.82 -1.85
C ARG A 254 8.87 -16.85 -2.56
N GLY A 255 7.71 -16.59 -1.95
CA GLY A 255 6.84 -15.48 -2.31
C GLY A 255 7.15 -14.24 -1.48
N LEU A 256 6.35 -13.19 -1.66
CA LEU A 256 6.45 -11.95 -0.89
C LEU A 256 6.20 -12.20 0.60
N ARG A 257 5.31 -13.14 0.95
CA ARG A 257 5.03 -13.53 2.34
C ARG A 257 6.26 -14.13 3.02
N GLU A 258 6.94 -15.05 2.34
CA GLU A 258 8.13 -15.70 2.88
C GLU A 258 9.26 -14.68 3.07
N ALA A 259 9.42 -13.72 2.14
CA ALA A 259 10.32 -12.59 2.31
C ALA A 259 9.95 -11.73 3.54
N ARG A 260 8.66 -11.41 3.73
CA ARG A 260 8.16 -10.68 4.91
C ARG A 260 8.46 -11.43 6.20
N HIS A 261 8.22 -12.74 6.23
CA HIS A 261 8.47 -13.56 7.41
C HIS A 261 9.95 -13.56 7.79
N ALA A 262 10.85 -13.76 6.82
CA ALA A 262 12.30 -13.70 7.03
C ALA A 262 12.76 -12.32 7.55
N LEU A 263 12.21 -11.22 7.01
CA LEU A 263 12.56 -9.87 7.45
C LEU A 263 12.06 -9.55 8.87
N ALA A 264 10.88 -10.03 9.24
CA ALA A 264 10.24 -9.75 10.53
C ALA A 264 10.90 -10.49 11.71
N HIS A 265 11.35 -11.73 11.51
CA HIS A 265 11.90 -12.57 12.59
C HIS A 265 13.41 -12.43 12.79
N GLY A 266 14.00 -11.32 12.35
CA GLY A 266 15.41 -11.03 12.62
C GLY A 266 16.39 -11.95 11.88
N SER A 267 15.91 -12.73 10.91
CA SER A 267 16.75 -13.42 9.92
C SER A 267 17.43 -12.41 8.97
N SER A 268 17.58 -11.14 9.36
CA SER A 268 18.14 -10.06 8.53
C SER A 268 19.60 -10.27 8.12
N SER A 269 20.27 -11.31 8.62
CA SER A 269 21.53 -11.84 8.10
C SER A 269 21.37 -12.76 6.88
N PHE A 270 20.18 -12.89 6.27
CA PHE A 270 19.91 -13.97 5.32
C PHE A 270 19.24 -13.55 4.00
N VAL A 271 18.43 -12.49 3.94
CA VAL A 271 17.81 -12.07 2.67
C VAL A 271 18.67 -11.02 1.97
N SER A 272 19.25 -11.39 0.83
CA SER A 272 20.08 -10.51 0.00
C SER A 272 19.34 -9.21 -0.39
N LEU A 273 20.04 -8.08 -0.39
CA LEU A 273 19.46 -6.74 -0.62
C LEU A 273 18.76 -6.62 -1.97
N ASP A 274 19.27 -7.29 -3.01
CA ASP A 274 18.65 -7.39 -4.32
C ASP A 274 17.27 -8.07 -4.26
N VAL A 275 17.13 -9.16 -3.49
CA VAL A 275 15.85 -9.86 -3.29
C VAL A 275 14.83 -8.91 -2.65
N VAL A 276 15.22 -8.19 -1.61
CA VAL A 276 14.31 -7.26 -0.91
C VAL A 276 13.93 -6.09 -1.80
N ALA A 277 14.88 -5.48 -2.51
CA ALA A 277 14.61 -4.34 -3.38
C ALA A 277 13.62 -4.70 -4.51
N VAL A 278 13.78 -5.89 -5.09
CA VAL A 278 12.95 -6.36 -6.21
C VAL A 278 11.58 -6.78 -5.70
N ALA A 279 11.52 -7.51 -4.57
CA ALA A 279 10.26 -7.82 -3.91
C ALA A 279 9.49 -6.55 -3.50
N GLU A 280 10.19 -5.51 -3.02
CA GLU A 280 9.61 -4.21 -2.69
C GLU A 280 9.04 -3.51 -3.93
N TRP A 281 9.74 -3.57 -5.05
CA TRP A 281 9.26 -3.03 -6.32
C TRP A 281 7.98 -3.73 -6.76
N HIS A 282 7.97 -5.06 -6.81
CA HIS A 282 6.81 -5.87 -7.19
C HIS A 282 5.62 -5.65 -6.26
N LEU A 283 5.86 -5.59 -4.95
CA LEU A 283 4.84 -5.33 -3.96
C LEU A 283 4.17 -3.98 -4.16
N ALA A 284 4.92 -2.93 -4.50
CA ALA A 284 4.30 -1.64 -4.76
C ALA A 284 3.44 -1.61 -6.02
N ILE A 285 3.88 -2.25 -7.12
CA ILE A 285 3.03 -2.37 -8.31
C ILE A 285 1.76 -3.15 -7.97
N LEU A 286 1.87 -4.21 -7.16
CA LEU A 286 0.72 -4.93 -6.64
C LEU A 286 -0.21 -4.01 -5.84
N LEU A 287 0.31 -3.21 -4.89
CA LEU A 287 -0.51 -2.29 -4.11
C LEU A 287 -1.18 -1.22 -4.98
N GLU A 288 -0.45 -0.66 -5.96
CA GLU A 288 -1.00 0.27 -6.95
C GLU A 288 -2.19 -0.37 -7.66
N ARG A 289 -2.06 -1.61 -8.15
CA ARG A 289 -3.17 -2.35 -8.79
C ARG A 289 -4.34 -2.61 -7.84
N VAL A 290 -4.05 -2.98 -6.58
CA VAL A 290 -5.08 -3.21 -5.56
C VAL A 290 -5.89 -1.94 -5.30
N ILE A 291 -5.26 -0.75 -5.27
CA ILE A 291 -5.99 0.52 -5.12
C ILE A 291 -7.03 0.69 -6.22
N PHE A 292 -6.67 0.49 -7.49
CA PHE A 292 -7.61 0.60 -8.60
C PHE A 292 -8.73 -0.45 -8.53
N VAL A 293 -8.41 -1.68 -8.13
CA VAL A 293 -9.43 -2.73 -7.96
C VAL A 293 -10.40 -2.43 -6.81
N LEU A 294 -9.91 -1.90 -5.69
CA LEU A 294 -10.77 -1.47 -4.58
C LEU A 294 -11.71 -0.33 -4.97
N LEU A 295 -11.31 0.49 -5.94
CA LEU A 295 -12.08 1.61 -6.47
C LEU A 295 -12.96 1.23 -7.67
N ASP A 296 -13.02 -0.06 -8.03
CA ASP A 296 -13.73 -0.57 -9.20
C ASP A 296 -13.31 0.12 -10.51
N MET A 297 -12.00 0.36 -10.65
CA MET A 297 -11.41 1.03 -11.80
C MET A 297 -10.59 0.09 -12.66
N ILE A 298 -10.59 0.37 -13.96
CA ILE A 298 -9.68 -0.26 -14.92
C ILE A 298 -8.26 0.21 -14.60
N LEU A 299 -7.30 -0.73 -14.65
CA LEU A 299 -5.89 -0.39 -14.46
C LEU A 299 -5.41 0.53 -15.58
N PRO A 300 -4.68 1.60 -15.26
CA PRO A 300 -4.01 2.40 -16.28
C PRO A 300 -2.87 1.59 -16.90
N ASP A 301 -2.53 1.93 -18.14
CA ASP A 301 -1.48 1.28 -18.92
C ASP A 301 -0.15 1.19 -18.18
N GLY A 302 0.22 2.19 -17.37
CA GLY A 302 1.50 2.23 -16.67
C GLY A 302 1.68 1.16 -15.59
N ILE A 303 0.59 0.55 -15.14
CA ILE A 303 0.63 -0.54 -14.17
C ILE A 303 -0.08 -1.80 -14.64
N SER A 304 -0.67 -1.84 -15.83
CA SER A 304 -1.37 -3.03 -16.33
C SER A 304 -0.43 -4.21 -16.57
N PRO A 305 -0.89 -5.48 -16.45
CA PRO A 305 -0.08 -6.63 -16.81
C PRO A 305 0.43 -6.53 -18.24
N GLY A 306 1.71 -6.81 -18.43
CA GLY A 306 2.38 -6.75 -19.72
C GLY A 306 2.79 -5.34 -20.17
N SER A 307 2.55 -4.31 -19.35
CA SER A 307 2.81 -2.92 -19.70
C SER A 307 4.22 -2.66 -20.23
N PHE A 308 4.30 -1.99 -21.38
CA PHE A 308 5.56 -1.50 -21.95
C PHE A 308 6.28 -0.52 -21.01
N LEU A 309 5.55 0.27 -20.23
CA LEU A 309 6.12 1.22 -19.28
C LEU A 309 6.80 0.49 -18.11
N LEU A 310 6.21 -0.60 -17.61
CA LEU A 310 6.86 -1.44 -16.59
C LEU A 310 8.12 -2.12 -17.14
N ARG A 311 8.09 -2.60 -18.39
CA ARG A 311 9.25 -3.27 -19.01
C ARG A 311 10.45 -2.34 -19.16
N ASN A 312 10.23 -1.11 -19.61
CA ASN A 312 11.32 -0.17 -19.88
C ASN A 312 11.74 0.65 -18.65
N GLY A 313 10.82 0.95 -17.75
CA GLY A 313 11.06 1.81 -16.58
C GLY A 313 11.61 1.09 -15.35
N ALA A 314 11.71 -0.25 -15.36
CA ALA A 314 11.99 -1.03 -14.16
C ALA A 314 13.43 -1.60 -14.07
N ARG A 315 14.39 -1.09 -14.86
CA ARG A 315 15.77 -1.65 -14.91
C ARG A 315 15.80 -3.19 -15.11
N GLY A 316 14.82 -3.74 -15.83
CA GLY A 316 14.65 -5.18 -16.03
C GLY A 316 13.96 -5.96 -14.90
N TRP A 317 13.64 -5.34 -13.76
CA TRP A 317 13.04 -5.99 -12.59
C TRP A 317 11.62 -6.51 -12.82
N TYR A 318 10.97 -6.05 -13.88
CA TYR A 318 9.65 -6.54 -14.28
C TYR A 318 9.75 -7.90 -15.00
N GLU A 319 10.81 -8.15 -15.77
CA GLU A 319 10.93 -9.36 -16.59
C GLU A 319 11.13 -10.60 -15.73
N ARG A 320 10.30 -11.62 -15.97
CA ARG A 320 10.27 -12.84 -15.14
C ARG A 320 11.61 -13.56 -15.09
N ASP A 321 12.35 -13.57 -16.19
CA ASP A 321 13.66 -14.22 -16.27
C ASP A 321 14.68 -13.57 -15.33
N TRP A 322 14.45 -12.31 -14.95
CA TRP A 322 15.33 -11.57 -14.06
C TRP A 322 15.01 -11.83 -12.58
N TRP A 323 13.74 -11.83 -12.17
CA TRP A 323 13.37 -11.99 -10.76
C TRP A 323 13.05 -13.43 -10.35
N ALA A 324 12.68 -14.33 -11.27
CA ALA A 324 12.37 -15.73 -10.92
C ALA A 324 13.55 -16.50 -10.29
N PRO A 325 14.82 -16.30 -10.71
CA PRO A 325 15.97 -16.91 -10.04
C PRO A 325 16.14 -16.43 -8.58
N LEU A 326 15.79 -15.18 -8.30
CA LEU A 326 15.87 -14.59 -6.95
C LEU A 326 14.96 -15.30 -5.94
N GLN A 327 13.88 -15.94 -6.41
CA GLN A 327 12.96 -16.70 -5.55
C GLN A 327 13.59 -17.95 -4.93
N SER A 328 14.60 -18.50 -5.60
CA SER A 328 15.33 -19.68 -5.16
C SER A 328 16.74 -19.34 -4.67
N LYS A 329 17.12 -18.06 -4.67
CA LYS A 329 18.42 -17.61 -4.16
C LYS A 329 18.52 -18.04 -2.70
N PRO A 330 19.57 -18.81 -2.33
CA PRO A 330 19.78 -19.18 -0.94
C PRO A 330 20.05 -17.92 -0.15
N ASP A 331 19.66 -17.99 1.11
CA ASP A 331 19.96 -16.93 2.04
C ASP A 331 21.48 -16.84 2.28
N GLN A 332 22.07 -15.67 2.11
CA GLN A 332 23.52 -15.47 2.24
C GLN A 332 23.82 -14.66 3.50
N SER A 333 24.73 -15.19 4.33
CA SER A 333 25.30 -14.45 5.46
C SER A 333 26.16 -13.31 4.94
N ILE A 334 25.89 -12.08 5.39
CA ILE A 334 26.79 -10.93 5.22
C ILE A 334 28.02 -11.12 6.10
#